data_AF-A0A835XPP6-F1
#
_entry.id   AF-A0A835XPP6-F1
#
_cell.length_a   1.000
_cell.length_b   1.000
_cell.length_c   1.000
_cell.angle_alpha   90.00
_cell.angle_beta   90.00
_cell.angle_gamma   90.00
#
_symmetry.space_group_name_H-M   'P 1'
#
loop_
_entity.id
_entity.type
_entity.pdbx_description
1 polymer ?
#
loop_
_entity_poly.entity_id
_entity_poly.type
_entity_poly.pdbx_seq_one_letter_code
_entity_poly.pdbx_strand_id
1 'polypeptide(L)'
;MDEVQALVAMLNPSEFDDYGNWMRLGWCLHNIDKDHLLETWVTFSSKSSKFVPGECEQLWATMRNEGLSIGSLHMWAKRDSPYEYKVLMNGRVNADIKACNGSHNAVAAIAGKLLRGRYTWVTGKVWFEFDGNLWKEDKEAIHLRHELSTTVRDQYIFTMNHVTAATMKSPDDDFDRSSEATTTASIKADKELSAKLLNIAFRLQDANYKDQRSYVLKTMARQLYGDSGNELFHIHAGFQGAAGNGKTKFFEVLELTLGDYCRKFPVQVLTAKCREEAGKPAPEYSFWRGRRVLFCTEPKDDDTLHSGIMKDLTGGEQILYRLLFSNDVHVFRPQFKMHIMCNGPPKVDGSDEGVRRRIRKVDYISRFVDTAMVNKEKHFYARDATFFERLESDEFCRVSIFHYLLEHFEKDYEFQMPDVVAKNSRIYLDDNNSVNKFVQEFITADKESYLTLADAKEAFRRCEYFNGKIVSLKGDLEKALGTACIEQKKINGRKLKNVYMGFRLVLCTDCEF
;
A
#
# COMPACT_ATOMS: atom_id res chain seq x y z
N MET A 1 1.17 10.90 -36.36
CA MET A 1 0.05 11.85 -36.47
C MET A 1 -1.08 11.49 -35.51
N ASP A 2 -1.49 10.22 -35.45
CA ASP A 2 -2.65 9.75 -34.67
C ASP A 2 -2.63 10.13 -33.17
N GLU A 3 -1.45 10.12 -32.55
CA GLU A 3 -1.31 10.49 -31.13
C GLU A 3 -1.67 11.96 -30.87
N VAL A 4 -1.14 12.88 -31.67
CA VAL A 4 -1.34 14.32 -31.46
C VAL A 4 -2.81 14.67 -31.66
N GLN A 5 -3.43 14.10 -32.68
CA GLN A 5 -4.86 14.26 -32.96
C GLN A 5 -5.73 13.70 -31.82
N ALA A 6 -5.39 12.53 -31.28
CA ALA A 6 -6.09 11.95 -30.14
C ALA A 6 -5.96 12.84 -28.88
N LEU A 7 -4.78 13.43 -28.63
CA LEU A 7 -4.58 14.35 -27.51
C LEU A 7 -5.35 15.67 -27.70
N VAL A 8 -5.41 16.22 -28.91
CA VAL A 8 -6.20 17.43 -29.22
C VAL A 8 -7.69 17.16 -29.04
N ALA A 9 -8.18 15.98 -29.41
CA ALA A 9 -9.58 15.59 -29.22
C ALA A 9 -10.01 15.51 -27.75
N MET A 10 -9.05 15.36 -26.83
CA MET A 10 -9.26 15.29 -25.38
C MET A 10 -9.25 16.65 -24.68
N LEU A 11 -8.95 17.74 -25.40
CA LEU A 11 -8.91 19.07 -24.80
C LEU A 11 -10.33 19.60 -24.57
N ASN A 12 -10.54 20.28 -23.44
CA ASN A 12 -11.82 20.92 -23.15
C ASN A 12 -12.00 22.14 -24.06
N PRO A 13 -12.95 22.14 -25.01
CA PRO A 13 -13.09 23.22 -25.98
C PRO A 13 -13.36 24.59 -25.34
N SER A 14 -14.00 24.63 -24.17
CA SER A 14 -14.31 25.89 -23.48
C SER A 14 -13.07 26.62 -22.93
N GLU A 15 -12.04 25.88 -22.51
CA GLU A 15 -10.77 26.46 -22.02
C GLU A 15 -9.97 27.13 -23.13
N PHE A 16 -10.13 26.63 -24.37
CA PHE A 16 -9.48 27.14 -25.57
C PHE A 16 -10.38 28.08 -26.38
N ASP A 17 -11.53 28.51 -25.83
CA ASP A 17 -12.34 29.59 -26.41
C ASP A 17 -11.81 30.99 -26.02
N ASP A 18 -10.88 31.02 -25.05
CA ASP A 18 -10.01 32.16 -24.78
C ASP A 18 -8.89 32.26 -25.83
N TYR A 19 -8.69 33.47 -26.37
CA TYR A 19 -7.71 33.72 -27.44
C TYR A 19 -6.28 33.36 -27.03
N GLY A 20 -5.90 33.60 -25.77
CA GLY A 20 -4.56 33.30 -25.26
C GLY A 20 -4.30 31.79 -25.24
N ASN A 21 -5.22 31.01 -24.69
CA ASN A 21 -5.09 29.55 -24.66
C ASN A 21 -5.18 28.94 -26.06
N TRP A 22 -6.06 29.45 -26.92
CA TRP A 22 -6.17 29.05 -28.33
C TRP A 22 -4.86 29.26 -29.10
N MET A 23 -4.23 30.43 -28.95
CA MET A 23 -2.92 30.72 -29.56
C MET A 23 -1.82 29.79 -29.02
N ARG A 24 -1.84 29.45 -27.73
CA ARG A 24 -0.90 28.49 -27.14
C ARG A 24 -1.06 27.10 -27.74
N LEU A 25 -2.29 26.65 -28.01
CA LEU A 25 -2.53 25.39 -28.72
C LEU A 25 -1.95 25.45 -30.14
N GLY A 26 -2.18 26.54 -30.86
CA GLY A 26 -1.60 26.78 -32.18
C GLY A 26 -0.07 26.69 -32.18
N TRP A 27 0.60 27.42 -31.29
CA TRP A 27 2.06 27.35 -31.12
C TRP A 27 2.54 25.95 -30.74
N CYS A 28 1.83 25.26 -29.86
CA CYS A 28 2.18 23.90 -29.45
C CYS A 28 2.14 22.94 -30.64
N LEU A 29 1.09 22.98 -31.47
CA LEU A 29 0.96 22.10 -32.64
C LEU A 29 1.98 22.45 -33.73
N HIS A 30 2.20 23.74 -33.97
CA HIS A 30 3.21 24.22 -34.93
C HIS A 30 4.61 23.74 -34.55
N ASN A 31 4.96 23.82 -33.27
CA ASN A 31 6.27 23.38 -32.76
C ASN A 31 6.45 21.86 -32.79
N ILE A 32 5.36 21.09 -32.72
CA ILE A 32 5.41 19.62 -32.82
C ILE A 32 5.67 19.20 -34.26
N ASP A 33 4.87 19.71 -35.21
CA ASP A 33 4.99 19.39 -36.63
C ASP A 33 4.25 20.45 -37.47
N LYS A 34 5.00 21.46 -37.90
CA LYS A 34 4.49 22.59 -38.69
C LYS A 34 3.89 22.18 -40.04
N ASP A 35 4.34 21.06 -40.60
CA ASP A 35 4.04 20.66 -41.98
C ASP A 35 2.74 19.84 -42.06
N HIS A 36 2.33 19.21 -40.95
CA HIS A 36 1.20 18.27 -40.95
C HIS A 36 0.07 18.58 -39.94
N LEU A 37 0.28 19.47 -38.96
CA LEU A 37 -0.70 19.68 -37.87
C LEU A 37 -1.59 20.92 -38.03
N LEU A 38 -1.43 21.71 -39.09
CA LEU A 38 -2.28 22.88 -39.35
C LEU A 38 -3.76 22.47 -39.44
N GLU A 39 -4.06 21.41 -40.20
CA GLU A 39 -5.43 20.92 -40.35
C GLU A 39 -6.03 20.50 -39.00
N THR A 40 -5.22 19.91 -38.11
CA THR A 40 -5.67 19.52 -36.76
C THR A 40 -6.07 20.75 -35.94
N TRP A 41 -5.34 21.86 -36.05
CA TRP A 41 -5.69 23.11 -35.38
C TRP A 41 -6.94 23.76 -35.99
N VAL A 42 -7.10 23.72 -37.32
CA VAL A 42 -8.29 24.21 -38.01
C VAL A 42 -9.53 23.42 -37.60
N THR A 43 -9.46 22.08 -37.60
CA THR A 43 -10.57 21.20 -37.18
C THR A 43 -10.94 21.38 -35.71
N PHE A 44 -9.97 21.67 -34.84
CA PHE A 44 -10.27 22.00 -33.45
C PHE A 44 -10.98 23.37 -33.35
N SER A 45 -10.45 24.36 -34.05
CA SER A 45 -10.93 25.76 -34.01
C SER A 45 -12.33 25.91 -34.60
N SER A 46 -12.67 25.13 -35.63
CA SER A 46 -13.98 25.16 -36.30
C SER A 46 -15.15 24.76 -35.40
N LYS A 47 -14.88 24.20 -34.22
CA LYS A 47 -15.90 23.87 -33.20
C LYS A 47 -16.35 25.09 -32.40
N SER A 48 -15.61 26.20 -32.41
CA SER A 48 -15.99 27.44 -31.71
C SER A 48 -16.92 28.29 -32.56
N SER A 49 -17.85 29.00 -31.92
CA SER A 49 -18.71 30.00 -32.56
C SER A 49 -17.96 31.25 -33.02
N LYS A 50 -16.71 31.46 -32.53
CA LYS A 50 -15.84 32.59 -32.91
C LYS A 50 -14.98 32.28 -34.15
N PHE A 51 -15.06 31.08 -34.72
CA PHE A 51 -14.19 30.65 -35.79
C PHE A 51 -14.35 31.50 -37.06
N VAL A 52 -13.24 31.99 -37.59
CA VAL A 52 -13.16 32.69 -38.88
C VAL A 52 -12.37 31.85 -39.89
N PRO A 53 -12.96 31.45 -41.02
CA PRO A 53 -12.24 30.71 -42.06
C PRO A 53 -11.02 31.49 -42.57
N GLY A 54 -9.85 30.84 -42.65
CA GLY A 54 -8.61 31.43 -43.14
C GLY A 54 -7.74 32.11 -42.06
N GLU A 55 -8.27 32.33 -40.85
CA GLU A 55 -7.54 32.99 -39.76
C GLU A 55 -6.41 32.09 -39.21
N CYS A 56 -6.67 30.79 -39.05
CA CYS A 56 -5.68 29.83 -38.59
C CYS A 56 -4.48 29.79 -39.53
N GLU A 57 -4.71 29.74 -40.85
CA GLU A 57 -3.67 29.67 -41.88
C GLU A 57 -2.80 30.93 -41.89
N GLN A 58 -3.41 32.11 -41.74
CA GLN A 58 -2.68 33.37 -41.64
C GLN A 58 -1.81 33.43 -40.39
N LEU A 59 -2.36 33.05 -39.23
CA LEU A 59 -1.63 33.06 -37.97
C LEU A 59 -0.52 32.01 -37.96
N TRP A 60 -0.78 30.81 -38.48
CA TRP A 60 0.19 29.72 -38.57
C TRP A 60 1.46 30.13 -39.31
N ALA A 61 1.33 30.88 -40.42
CA ALA A 61 2.47 31.39 -41.18
C ALA A 61 3.37 32.36 -40.39
N THR A 62 2.87 32.94 -39.30
CA THR A 62 3.61 33.88 -38.44
C THR A 62 4.17 33.25 -37.16
N MET A 63 3.86 31.98 -36.90
CA MET A 63 4.29 31.29 -35.68
C MET A 63 5.80 30.96 -35.71
N ARG A 64 6.40 30.92 -34.50
CA ARG A 64 7.82 30.61 -34.31
C ARG A 64 7.99 29.21 -33.75
N ASN A 65 9.10 28.55 -34.10
CA ASN A 65 9.45 27.20 -33.65
C ASN A 65 10.08 27.16 -32.24
N GLU A 66 9.46 27.83 -31.25
CA GLU A 66 10.04 27.97 -29.91
C GLU A 66 8.98 27.83 -28.81
N GLY A 67 9.38 27.28 -27.66
CA GLY A 67 8.57 27.22 -26.45
C GLY A 67 7.83 25.90 -26.23
N LEU A 68 6.53 25.87 -26.55
CA LEU A 68 5.64 24.75 -26.22
C LEU A 68 5.95 23.50 -27.04
N SER A 69 5.86 22.32 -26.42
CA SER A 69 6.18 21.03 -27.03
C SER A 69 5.08 20.01 -26.76
N ILE A 70 5.22 18.79 -27.29
CA ILE A 70 4.30 17.68 -27.04
C ILE A 70 4.03 17.44 -25.54
N GLY A 71 4.98 17.75 -24.65
CA GLY A 71 4.78 17.66 -23.20
C GLY A 71 3.68 18.60 -22.68
N SER A 72 3.51 19.78 -23.28
CA SER A 72 2.41 20.71 -22.95
C SER A 72 1.06 20.13 -23.35
N LEU A 73 0.99 19.48 -24.52
CA LEU A 73 -0.22 18.84 -25.01
C LEU A 73 -0.63 17.64 -24.12
N HIS A 74 0.34 16.80 -23.71
CA HIS A 74 0.10 15.74 -22.72
C HIS A 74 -0.40 16.29 -21.39
N MET A 75 0.17 17.41 -20.92
CA MET A 75 -0.23 18.04 -19.66
C MET A 75 -1.67 18.56 -19.73
N TRP A 76 -2.07 19.24 -20.81
CA TRP A 76 -3.45 19.69 -21.01
C TRP A 76 -4.43 18.52 -21.15
N ALA A 77 -4.13 17.52 -21.98
CA ALA A 77 -5.00 16.35 -22.15
C ALA A 77 -5.17 15.55 -20.86
N LYS A 78 -4.11 15.40 -20.06
CA LYS A 78 -4.16 14.75 -18.74
C LYS A 78 -5.02 15.54 -17.74
N ARG A 79 -5.03 16.86 -17.83
CA ARG A 79 -5.82 17.75 -16.97
C ARG A 79 -7.31 17.73 -17.37
N ASP A 80 -7.58 17.86 -18.67
CA ASP A 80 -8.93 18.06 -19.20
C ASP A 80 -9.71 16.74 -19.29
N SER A 81 -9.07 15.66 -19.72
CA SER A 81 -9.66 14.32 -19.87
C SER A 81 -8.76 13.22 -19.26
N PRO A 82 -8.61 13.18 -17.92
CA PRO A 82 -7.68 12.27 -17.25
C PRO A 82 -7.95 10.78 -17.53
N TYR A 83 -9.23 10.39 -17.70
CA TYR A 83 -9.60 9.01 -17.99
C TYR A 83 -9.24 8.60 -19.42
N GLU A 84 -9.65 9.38 -20.42
CA GLU A 84 -9.40 9.09 -21.84
C GLU A 84 -7.90 9.12 -22.14
N TYR A 85 -7.19 10.08 -21.53
CA TYR A 85 -5.73 10.14 -21.57
C TYR A 85 -5.11 8.84 -21.04
N LYS A 86 -5.57 8.36 -19.87
CA LYS A 86 -5.09 7.09 -19.29
C LYS A 86 -5.37 5.92 -20.21
N VAL A 87 -6.56 5.83 -20.81
CA VAL A 87 -6.91 4.77 -21.78
C VAL A 87 -5.99 4.81 -23.01
N LEU A 88 -5.75 5.98 -23.58
CA LEU A 88 -4.84 6.15 -24.73
C LEU A 88 -3.42 5.72 -24.37
N MET A 89 -2.88 6.17 -23.25
CA MET A 89 -1.52 5.82 -22.81
C MET A 89 -1.39 4.32 -22.54
N ASN A 90 -2.38 3.72 -21.89
CA ASN A 90 -2.44 2.29 -21.61
C ASN A 90 -2.57 1.46 -22.90
N GLY A 91 -3.35 1.96 -23.87
CA GLY A 91 -3.53 1.33 -25.18
C GLY A 91 -2.23 1.13 -25.96
N ARG A 92 -1.31 2.10 -25.88
CA ARG A 92 -0.04 2.11 -26.62
C ARG A 92 0.87 0.93 -26.30
N VAL A 93 0.85 0.49 -25.04
CA VAL A 93 1.74 -0.58 -24.57
C VAL A 93 1.09 -1.96 -24.65
N ASN A 94 -0.20 -2.07 -24.98
CA ASN A 94 -0.88 -3.36 -25.02
C ASN A 94 -0.24 -4.34 -26.02
N ALA A 95 0.16 -3.87 -27.20
CA ALA A 95 0.85 -4.70 -28.19
C ALA A 95 2.23 -5.17 -27.66
N ASP A 96 3.00 -4.25 -27.07
CA ASP A 96 4.30 -4.57 -26.47
C ASP A 96 4.16 -5.56 -25.29
N ILE A 97 3.11 -5.41 -24.47
CA ILE A 97 2.81 -6.30 -23.35
C ILE A 97 2.47 -7.70 -23.86
N LYS A 98 1.62 -7.82 -24.89
CA LYS A 98 1.30 -9.12 -25.51
C LYS A 98 2.56 -9.79 -26.10
N ALA A 99 3.48 -9.00 -26.67
CA ALA A 99 4.75 -9.48 -27.20
C ALA A 99 5.83 -9.70 -26.12
N CYS A 100 5.58 -9.33 -24.86
CA CYS A 100 6.59 -9.32 -23.81
C CYS A 100 7.09 -10.75 -23.51
N ASN A 101 8.42 -10.94 -23.53
CA ASN A 101 9.03 -12.22 -23.23
C ASN A 101 9.27 -12.49 -21.73
N GLY A 102 9.00 -11.51 -20.86
CA GLY A 102 9.21 -11.61 -19.41
C GLY A 102 10.66 -11.39 -18.94
N SER A 103 11.58 -11.08 -19.86
CA SER A 103 12.94 -10.66 -19.50
C SER A 103 12.94 -9.30 -18.81
N HIS A 104 13.94 -9.05 -17.95
CA HIS A 104 14.07 -7.77 -17.25
C HIS A 104 14.11 -6.58 -18.20
N ASN A 105 14.80 -6.71 -19.34
CA ASN A 105 14.91 -5.64 -20.33
C ASN A 105 13.57 -5.36 -21.03
N ALA A 106 12.82 -6.40 -21.40
CA ALA A 106 11.51 -6.22 -22.04
C ALA A 106 10.51 -5.55 -21.10
N VAL A 107 10.48 -5.99 -19.83
CA VAL A 107 9.61 -5.39 -18.80
C VAL A 107 10.05 -3.95 -18.50
N ALA A 108 11.36 -3.68 -18.42
CA ALA A 108 11.88 -2.33 -18.20
C ALA A 108 11.56 -1.38 -19.37
N ALA A 109 11.60 -1.86 -20.61
CA ALA A 109 11.22 -1.06 -21.78
C ALA A 109 9.75 -0.64 -21.73
N ILE A 110 8.86 -1.57 -21.38
CA ILE A 110 7.42 -1.30 -21.20
C ILE A 110 7.18 -0.34 -20.04
N ALA A 111 7.83 -0.58 -18.90
CA ALA A 111 7.77 0.33 -17.75
C ALA A 111 8.26 1.74 -18.10
N GLY A 112 9.36 1.85 -18.85
CA GLY A 112 9.89 3.13 -19.33
C GLY A 112 8.94 3.87 -20.27
N LYS A 113 8.16 3.15 -21.09
CA LYS A 113 7.09 3.75 -21.92
C LYS A 113 5.91 4.22 -21.07
N LEU A 114 5.47 3.42 -20.10
CA LEU A 114 4.35 3.75 -19.20
C LEU A 114 4.66 4.93 -18.27
N LEU A 115 5.88 4.98 -17.75
CA LEU A 115 6.31 5.97 -16.76
C LEU A 115 7.10 7.14 -17.38
N ARG A 116 7.04 7.27 -18.72
CA ARG A 116 7.77 8.29 -19.48
C ARG A 116 7.41 9.69 -18.99
N GLY A 117 8.43 10.51 -18.72
CA GLY A 117 8.25 11.88 -18.27
C GLY A 117 7.89 12.01 -16.78
N ARG A 118 7.70 10.89 -16.06
CA ARG A 118 7.54 10.89 -14.60
C ARG A 118 8.81 10.51 -13.86
N TYR A 119 9.60 9.58 -14.39
CA TYR A 119 10.88 9.19 -13.79
C TYR A 119 12.04 9.41 -14.76
N THR A 120 13.17 9.85 -14.22
CA THR A 120 14.42 9.95 -14.97
C THR A 120 15.59 9.47 -14.12
N TRP A 121 16.63 8.96 -14.79
CA TRP A 121 17.88 8.55 -14.18
C TRP A 121 18.96 9.56 -14.54
N VAL A 122 19.63 10.11 -13.53
CA VAL A 122 20.74 11.04 -13.74
C VAL A 122 22.06 10.32 -13.50
N THR A 123 23.06 10.63 -14.32
CA THR A 123 24.42 10.14 -14.21
C THR A 123 24.99 10.50 -12.83
N GLY A 124 25.00 9.53 -11.92
CA GLY A 124 25.17 9.77 -10.47
C GLY A 124 24.57 8.68 -9.58
N LYS A 125 23.85 7.72 -10.18
CA LYS A 125 23.20 6.56 -9.54
C LYS A 125 21.91 6.84 -8.76
N VAL A 126 21.20 7.92 -9.09
CA VAL A 126 19.99 8.32 -8.39
C VAL A 126 18.83 8.54 -9.35
N TRP A 127 17.65 8.08 -8.95
CA TRP A 127 16.39 8.30 -9.66
C TRP A 127 15.77 9.63 -9.24
N PHE A 128 15.06 10.27 -10.17
CA PHE A 128 14.24 11.44 -9.89
C PHE A 128 12.80 11.19 -10.33
N GLU A 129 11.85 11.61 -9.51
CA GLU A 129 10.42 11.68 -9.85
C GLU A 129 10.01 13.13 -10.15
N PHE A 130 9.23 13.33 -11.20
CA PHE A 130 8.57 14.60 -11.49
C PHE A 130 7.20 14.64 -10.80
N ASP A 131 7.02 15.52 -9.82
CA ASP A 131 5.78 15.63 -9.05
C ASP A 131 4.68 16.47 -9.73
N GLY A 132 4.93 16.91 -10.96
CA GLY A 132 4.07 17.83 -11.71
C GLY A 132 4.60 19.26 -11.76
N ASN A 133 5.46 19.65 -10.81
CA ASN A 133 6.08 20.97 -10.76
C ASN A 133 7.61 20.90 -10.78
N LEU A 134 8.20 20.01 -10.00
CA LEU A 134 9.65 19.91 -9.77
C LEU A 134 10.12 18.46 -9.85
N TRP A 135 11.38 18.28 -10.21
CA TRP A 135 12.08 17.00 -10.08
C TRP A 135 12.56 16.82 -8.64
N LYS A 136 12.16 15.71 -8.02
CA LYS A 136 12.54 15.31 -6.66
C LYS A 136 13.36 14.03 -6.70
N GLU A 137 14.37 13.96 -5.84
CA GLU A 137 15.20 12.76 -5.71
C GLU A 137 14.38 11.59 -5.13
N ASP A 138 14.32 10.47 -5.85
CA ASP A 138 13.71 9.22 -5.40
C ASP A 138 14.82 8.29 -4.88
N LYS A 139 15.19 8.50 -3.61
CA LYS A 139 16.25 7.74 -2.93
C LYS A 139 15.93 6.24 -2.97
N GLU A 140 16.92 5.47 -3.40
CA GLU A 140 16.78 4.03 -3.64
C GLU A 140 15.71 3.64 -4.66
N ALA A 141 15.04 4.55 -5.37
CA ALA A 141 13.95 4.26 -6.29
C ALA A 141 12.68 3.69 -5.61
N ILE A 142 12.34 4.18 -4.41
CA ILE A 142 11.19 3.69 -3.64
C ILE A 142 9.87 3.95 -4.39
N HIS A 143 9.67 5.18 -4.87
CA HIS A 143 8.46 5.56 -5.59
C HIS A 143 8.40 4.88 -6.96
N LEU A 144 9.53 4.75 -7.65
CA LEU A 144 9.62 3.99 -8.89
C LEU A 144 9.24 2.52 -8.67
N ARG A 145 9.73 1.87 -7.61
CA ARG A 145 9.37 0.48 -7.27
C ARG A 145 7.88 0.36 -6.96
N HIS A 146 7.31 1.33 -6.26
CA HIS A 146 5.86 1.40 -6.06
C HIS A 146 5.13 1.41 -7.40
N GLU A 147 5.47 2.31 -8.33
CA GLU A 147 4.83 2.41 -9.64
C GLU A 147 5.02 1.16 -10.51
N LEU A 148 6.16 0.45 -10.38
CA LEU A 148 6.35 -0.86 -11.00
C LEU A 148 5.35 -1.88 -10.43
N SER A 149 5.16 -1.89 -9.11
CA SER A 149 4.26 -2.80 -8.42
C SER A 149 2.77 -2.47 -8.57
N THR A 150 2.43 -1.24 -8.94
CA THR A 150 1.05 -0.75 -9.12
C THR A 150 0.78 -0.47 -10.58
N THR A 151 1.12 0.71 -11.09
CA THR A 151 0.80 1.16 -12.44
C THR A 151 1.24 0.18 -13.53
N VAL A 152 2.49 -0.30 -13.47
CA VAL A 152 2.99 -1.24 -14.49
C VAL A 152 2.32 -2.61 -14.33
N ARG A 153 2.28 -3.17 -13.11
CA ARG A 153 1.56 -4.42 -12.82
C ARG A 153 0.11 -4.39 -13.31
N ASP A 154 -0.63 -3.33 -12.97
CA ASP A 154 -2.05 -3.21 -13.26
C ASP A 154 -2.30 -3.15 -14.76
N GLN A 155 -1.35 -2.59 -15.52
CA GLN A 155 -1.42 -2.62 -16.97
C GLN A 155 -1.26 -4.05 -17.52
N TYR A 156 -0.36 -4.86 -16.97
CA TYR A 156 -0.26 -6.28 -17.35
C TYR A 156 -1.54 -7.05 -17.02
N ILE A 157 -2.14 -6.82 -15.84
CA ILE A 157 -3.43 -7.43 -15.44
C ILE A 157 -4.55 -6.98 -16.37
N PHE A 158 -4.60 -5.69 -16.71
CA PHE A 158 -5.59 -5.14 -17.62
C PHE A 158 -5.51 -5.78 -19.01
N THR A 159 -4.31 -5.87 -19.59
CA THR A 159 -4.11 -6.54 -20.88
C THR A 159 -4.49 -8.02 -20.81
N MET A 160 -4.13 -8.72 -19.72
CA MET A 160 -4.52 -10.11 -19.50
C MET A 160 -6.05 -10.29 -19.48
N ASN A 161 -6.77 -9.46 -18.72
CA ASN A 161 -8.24 -9.51 -18.65
C ASN A 161 -8.87 -9.30 -20.04
N HIS A 162 -8.30 -8.42 -20.86
CA HIS A 162 -8.75 -8.23 -22.24
C HIS A 162 -8.52 -9.45 -23.13
N VAL A 163 -7.37 -10.12 -23.01
CA VAL A 163 -7.11 -11.38 -23.71
C VAL A 163 -8.12 -12.45 -23.28
N THR A 164 -8.34 -12.61 -21.98
CA THR A 164 -9.28 -13.60 -21.43
C THR A 164 -10.74 -13.31 -21.85
N ALA A 165 -11.16 -12.04 -21.82
CA ALA A 165 -12.51 -11.63 -22.21
C ALA A 165 -12.76 -11.81 -23.72
N ALA A 166 -11.75 -11.63 -24.57
CA ALA A 166 -11.85 -11.94 -25.99
C ALA A 166 -12.07 -13.45 -26.22
N THR A 167 -11.42 -14.30 -25.43
CA THR A 167 -11.62 -15.76 -25.47
C THR A 167 -13.05 -16.18 -25.05
N MET A 168 -13.70 -15.44 -24.15
CA MET A 168 -15.06 -15.75 -23.66
C MET A 168 -16.19 -15.30 -24.61
N LYS A 169 -15.93 -14.36 -25.53
CA LYS A 169 -16.92 -13.85 -26.49
C LYS A 169 -17.07 -14.70 -27.77
N SER A 170 -16.44 -15.88 -27.83
CA SER A 170 -16.46 -16.77 -29.00
C SER A 170 -17.19 -18.11 -28.78
N PRO A 171 -18.46 -18.09 -28.34
CA PRO A 171 -19.40 -19.11 -28.78
C PRO A 171 -20.67 -18.45 -29.36
N ASP A 172 -21.00 -18.83 -30.60
CA ASP A 172 -22.22 -18.52 -31.38
C ASP A 172 -21.93 -17.72 -32.65
N ASP A 173 -21.35 -18.37 -33.67
CA ASP A 173 -21.84 -18.31 -35.05
C ASP A 173 -21.00 -19.24 -35.97
N ASP A 174 -21.72 -20.05 -36.74
CA ASP A 174 -21.33 -20.96 -37.82
C ASP A 174 -20.36 -22.13 -37.57
N PHE A 175 -20.97 -23.32 -37.56
CA PHE A 175 -20.37 -24.63 -37.40
C PHE A 175 -19.73 -25.10 -38.73
N ASP A 176 -18.45 -24.79 -38.95
CA ASP A 176 -17.62 -25.42 -39.99
C ASP A 176 -16.47 -26.24 -39.37
N ARG A 177 -16.37 -27.53 -39.73
CA ARG A 177 -15.40 -28.51 -39.18
C ARG A 177 -13.94 -28.22 -39.55
N SER A 178 -13.69 -27.28 -40.45
CA SER A 178 -12.34 -26.77 -40.76
C SER A 178 -11.81 -25.77 -39.71
N SER A 179 -12.71 -25.22 -38.87
CA SER A 179 -12.40 -24.17 -37.88
C SER A 179 -12.02 -24.69 -36.49
N GLU A 180 -12.36 -25.93 -36.12
CA GLU A 180 -12.17 -26.46 -34.76
C GLU A 180 -10.69 -26.51 -34.34
N ALA A 181 -9.78 -26.89 -35.25
CA ALA A 181 -8.34 -26.97 -34.95
C ALA A 181 -7.72 -25.57 -34.73
N THR A 182 -8.13 -24.59 -35.53
CA THR A 182 -7.66 -23.20 -35.45
C THR A 182 -8.18 -22.50 -34.20
N THR A 183 -9.47 -22.71 -33.87
CA THR A 183 -10.11 -22.17 -32.67
C THR A 183 -9.50 -22.75 -31.40
N THR A 184 -9.22 -24.06 -31.39
CA THR A 184 -8.58 -24.73 -30.24
C THR A 184 -7.13 -24.26 -30.03
N ALA A 185 -6.37 -24.05 -31.11
CA ALA A 185 -5.01 -23.52 -31.04
C ALA A 185 -4.96 -22.07 -30.54
N SER A 186 -5.88 -21.21 -31.00
CA SER A 186 -5.99 -19.82 -30.55
C SER A 186 -6.33 -19.73 -29.05
N ILE A 187 -7.30 -20.53 -28.59
CA ILE A 187 -7.68 -20.58 -27.16
C ILE A 187 -6.50 -21.04 -26.29
N LYS A 188 -5.71 -22.01 -26.76
CA LYS A 188 -4.51 -22.47 -26.04
C LYS A 188 -3.44 -21.38 -25.95
N ALA A 189 -3.18 -20.68 -27.05
CA ALA A 189 -2.21 -19.58 -27.08
C ALA A 189 -2.62 -18.42 -26.17
N ASP A 190 -3.90 -18.05 -26.14
CA ASP A 190 -4.42 -16.99 -25.26
C ASP A 190 -4.33 -17.36 -23.77
N LYS A 191 -4.56 -18.64 -23.43
CA LYS A 191 -4.37 -19.14 -22.06
C LYS A 191 -2.90 -19.11 -21.64
N GLU A 192 -1.98 -19.52 -22.52
CA GLU A 192 -0.54 -19.46 -22.26
C GLU A 192 -0.04 -18.01 -22.10
N LEU A 193 -0.52 -17.10 -22.97
CA LEU A 193 -0.23 -15.68 -22.86
C LEU A 193 -0.77 -15.11 -21.55
N SER A 194 -2.02 -15.41 -21.19
CA SER A 194 -2.63 -14.93 -19.95
C SER A 194 -1.86 -15.39 -18.71
N ALA A 195 -1.44 -16.66 -18.67
CA ALA A 195 -0.62 -17.20 -17.59
C ALA A 195 0.76 -16.50 -17.49
N LYS A 196 1.38 -16.21 -18.64
CA LYS A 196 2.66 -15.50 -18.71
C LYS A 196 2.54 -14.05 -18.22
N LEU A 197 1.52 -13.33 -18.67
CA LEU A 197 1.25 -11.96 -18.23
C LEU A 197 0.99 -11.91 -16.72
N LEU A 198 0.23 -12.88 -16.20
CA LEU A 198 -0.03 -13.02 -14.77
C LEU A 198 1.25 -13.27 -13.96
N ASN A 199 2.16 -14.12 -14.45
CA ASN A 199 3.46 -14.34 -13.80
C ASN A 199 4.31 -13.05 -13.76
N ILE A 200 4.36 -12.30 -14.87
CA ILE A 200 5.07 -11.01 -14.91
C ILE A 200 4.43 -10.03 -13.92
N ALA A 201 3.10 -9.96 -13.86
CA ALA A 201 2.38 -9.12 -12.91
C ALA A 201 2.70 -9.49 -11.45
N PHE A 202 2.77 -10.78 -11.11
CA PHE A 202 3.20 -11.22 -9.78
C PHE A 202 4.64 -10.78 -9.48
N ARG A 203 5.58 -10.97 -10.41
CA ARG A 203 6.96 -10.52 -10.22
C ARG A 203 7.10 -9.00 -10.07
N LEU A 204 6.23 -8.23 -10.71
CA LEU A 204 6.15 -6.77 -10.57
C LEU A 204 5.56 -6.37 -9.22
N GLN A 205 4.51 -7.08 -8.77
CA GLN A 205 3.96 -6.93 -7.41
C GLN A 205 5.05 -7.13 -6.35
N ASP A 206 6.00 -8.04 -6.61
CA ASP A 206 7.10 -8.34 -5.71
C ASP A 206 8.19 -7.25 -5.63
N ALA A 207 8.15 -6.24 -6.51
CA ALA A 207 9.11 -5.13 -6.48
C ALA A 207 9.12 -4.41 -5.11
N ASN A 208 7.95 -4.31 -4.46
CA ASN A 208 7.80 -3.70 -3.13
C ASN A 208 8.39 -4.54 -1.98
N TYR A 209 8.69 -5.82 -2.18
CA TYR A 209 9.31 -6.62 -1.10
C TYR A 209 10.76 -6.21 -0.84
N LYS A 210 11.44 -5.64 -1.84
CA LYS A 210 12.73 -5.00 -1.61
C LYS A 210 12.58 -3.80 -0.66
N ASP A 211 11.47 -3.06 -0.74
CA ASP A 211 11.16 -1.97 0.19
C ASP A 211 10.87 -2.50 1.60
N GLN A 212 10.14 -3.60 1.74
CA GLN A 212 9.94 -4.22 3.06
C GLN A 212 11.27 -4.69 3.68
N ARG A 213 12.15 -5.34 2.90
CA ARG A 213 13.45 -5.79 3.39
C ARG A 213 14.32 -4.60 3.80
N SER A 214 14.41 -3.57 2.96
CA SER A 214 15.15 -2.33 3.27
C SER A 214 14.59 -1.69 4.54
N TYR A 215 13.26 -1.55 4.63
CA TYR A 215 12.57 -1.01 5.81
C TYR A 215 12.88 -1.80 7.08
N VAL A 216 12.84 -3.13 7.06
CA VAL A 216 13.15 -3.96 8.23
C VAL A 216 14.62 -3.80 8.62
N LEU A 217 15.54 -3.83 7.66
CA LEU A 217 16.98 -3.65 7.93
C LEU A 217 17.28 -2.27 8.50
N LYS A 218 16.80 -1.20 7.89
CA LYS A 218 16.95 0.17 8.39
C LYS A 218 16.27 0.35 9.74
N THR A 219 15.11 -0.27 9.96
CA THR A 219 14.45 -0.28 11.27
C THR A 219 15.35 -0.92 12.32
N MET A 220 15.93 -2.09 12.06
CA MET A 220 16.79 -2.79 13.02
C MET A 220 18.11 -2.05 13.24
N ALA A 221 18.75 -1.56 12.18
CA ALA A 221 19.95 -0.74 12.24
C ALA A 221 19.69 0.53 13.08
N ARG A 222 18.56 1.21 12.86
CA ARG A 222 18.21 2.42 13.60
C ARG A 222 18.07 2.21 15.11
N GLN A 223 17.85 0.98 15.57
CA GLN A 223 17.78 0.67 17.01
C GLN A 223 19.10 0.80 17.73
N LEU A 224 20.22 0.76 17.02
CA LEU A 224 21.55 0.93 17.62
C LEU A 224 21.68 2.28 18.36
N TYR A 225 20.95 3.30 17.92
CA TYR A 225 20.93 4.63 18.56
C TYR A 225 20.24 4.63 19.94
N GLY A 226 19.23 3.78 20.13
CA GLY A 226 18.56 3.61 21.42
C GLY A 226 17.66 4.76 21.85
N ASP A 227 16.70 5.12 20.99
CA ASP A 227 15.66 6.11 21.27
C ASP A 227 14.24 5.54 21.11
N SER A 228 13.26 6.29 21.58
CA SER A 228 11.85 5.94 21.44
C SER A 228 11.31 6.16 20.03
N GLY A 229 12.07 6.83 19.13
CA GLY A 229 11.71 7.15 17.73
C GLY A 229 10.23 7.48 17.50
N ASN A 230 9.62 6.86 16.48
CA ASN A 230 8.22 7.07 16.06
C ASN A 230 7.15 6.25 16.83
N GLU A 231 7.40 5.86 18.08
CA GLU A 231 6.45 5.06 18.90
C GLU A 231 5.98 3.73 18.24
N LEU A 232 6.77 3.17 17.33
CA LEU A 232 6.36 2.03 16.50
C LEU A 232 6.32 0.69 17.26
N PHE A 233 5.39 -0.16 16.85
CA PHE A 233 5.22 -1.53 17.30
C PHE A 233 5.16 -2.47 16.08
N HIS A 234 6.11 -3.40 15.96
CA HIS A 234 6.21 -4.25 14.78
C HIS A 234 5.67 -5.66 15.05
N ILE A 235 4.78 -6.11 14.18
CA ILE A 235 4.25 -7.47 14.17
C ILE A 235 4.92 -8.22 13.01
N HIS A 236 5.73 -9.21 13.31
CA HIS A 236 6.40 -10.08 12.34
C HIS A 236 5.57 -11.35 12.15
N ALA A 237 4.80 -11.40 11.07
CA ALA A 237 3.86 -12.49 10.78
C ALA A 237 4.33 -13.38 9.63
N GLY A 238 3.90 -14.65 9.61
CA GLY A 238 4.03 -15.49 8.42
C GLY A 238 3.02 -15.07 7.36
N PHE A 239 3.43 -14.98 6.10
CA PHE A 239 2.47 -14.76 5.02
C PHE A 239 1.43 -15.89 5.03
N GLN A 240 0.14 -15.52 5.13
CA GLN A 240 -0.99 -16.45 5.26
C GLN A 240 -0.82 -17.47 6.41
N GLY A 241 -0.23 -17.06 7.54
CA GLY A 241 -0.05 -17.93 8.70
C GLY A 241 1.03 -19.01 8.53
N ALA A 242 1.86 -18.91 7.49
CA ALA A 242 2.92 -19.87 7.26
C ALA A 242 3.92 -19.95 8.42
N ALA A 243 4.42 -21.16 8.66
CA ALA A 243 5.59 -21.44 9.50
C ALA A 243 6.86 -21.61 8.63
N GLY A 244 8.03 -21.66 9.28
CA GLY A 244 9.31 -21.92 8.59
C GLY A 244 9.86 -20.74 7.79
N ASN A 245 9.42 -19.51 8.07
CA ASN A 245 9.88 -18.32 7.35
C ASN A 245 11.15 -17.68 7.92
N GLY A 246 11.78 -18.29 8.92
CA GLY A 246 13.00 -17.77 9.53
C GLY A 246 12.80 -16.58 10.49
N LYS A 247 11.57 -16.23 10.88
CA LYS A 247 11.26 -15.14 11.83
C LYS A 247 12.02 -15.30 13.15
N THR A 248 11.85 -16.45 13.81
CA THR A 248 12.56 -16.83 15.05
C THR A 248 14.07 -16.76 14.89
N LYS A 249 14.56 -17.32 13.78
CA LYS A 249 15.99 -17.33 13.46
C LYS A 249 16.55 -15.93 13.23
N PHE A 250 15.79 -15.01 12.63
CA PHE A 250 16.22 -13.63 12.44
C PHE A 250 16.44 -12.89 13.77
N PHE A 251 15.57 -13.07 14.76
CA PHE A 251 15.76 -12.45 16.07
C PHE A 251 16.85 -13.13 16.90
N GLU A 252 17.06 -14.43 16.73
CA GLU A 252 18.18 -15.18 17.32
C GLU A 252 19.53 -14.66 16.77
N VAL A 253 19.60 -14.33 15.47
CA VAL A 253 20.76 -13.63 14.89
C VAL A 253 21.01 -12.29 15.57
N LEU A 254 19.95 -11.50 15.80
CA LEU A 254 20.07 -10.21 16.48
C LEU A 254 20.48 -10.37 17.95
N GLU A 255 19.97 -11.38 18.65
CA GLU A 255 20.35 -11.69 20.04
C GLU A 255 21.83 -12.09 20.14
N LEU A 256 22.31 -12.95 19.24
CA LEU A 256 23.74 -13.31 19.20
C LEU A 256 24.64 -12.14 18.80
N THR A 257 24.18 -11.27 17.90
CA THR A 257 24.99 -10.15 17.37
C THR A 257 25.02 -8.95 18.33
N LEU A 258 23.87 -8.56 18.89
CA LEU A 258 23.73 -7.40 19.77
C LEU A 258 23.93 -7.77 21.25
N GLY A 259 23.98 -9.07 21.55
CA GLY A 259 24.07 -9.61 22.89
C GLY A 259 22.99 -9.00 23.79
N ASP A 260 23.47 -8.46 24.90
CA ASP A 260 22.67 -7.83 25.94
C ASP A 260 21.74 -6.72 25.42
N TYR A 261 21.97 -6.08 24.27
CA TYR A 261 21.08 -5.05 23.76
C TYR A 261 19.77 -5.57 23.15
N CYS A 262 19.66 -6.87 22.89
CA CYS A 262 18.45 -7.53 22.38
C CYS A 262 17.91 -8.49 23.44
N ARG A 263 16.63 -8.40 23.80
CA ARG A 263 16.07 -9.21 24.89
C ARG A 263 14.67 -9.71 24.57
N LYS A 264 14.47 -11.02 24.79
CA LYS A 264 13.15 -11.63 24.80
C LYS A 264 12.40 -11.26 26.09
N PHE A 265 11.09 -11.00 26.00
CA PHE A 265 10.21 -10.80 27.17
C PHE A 265 8.93 -11.65 27.06
N PRO A 266 8.22 -11.91 28.17
CA PRO A 266 6.98 -12.69 28.17
C PRO A 266 5.85 -11.96 27.44
N VAL A 267 5.16 -12.65 26.51
CA VAL A 267 4.02 -12.08 25.76
C VAL A 267 2.88 -11.65 26.68
N GLN A 268 2.77 -12.27 27.86
CA GLN A 268 1.79 -11.98 28.90
C GLN A 268 1.80 -10.53 29.35
N VAL A 269 2.93 -9.83 29.24
CA VAL A 269 2.99 -8.39 29.56
C VAL A 269 2.13 -7.58 28.59
N LEU A 270 2.10 -7.97 27.31
CA LEU A 270 1.29 -7.28 26.30
C LEU A 270 -0.17 -7.74 26.28
N THR A 271 -0.47 -8.93 26.79
CA THR A 271 -1.82 -9.51 26.79
C THR A 271 -2.48 -9.45 28.18
N ALA A 272 -1.86 -8.77 29.14
CA ALA A 272 -2.41 -8.54 30.46
C ALA A 272 -3.77 -7.80 30.38
N LYS A 273 -4.71 -8.18 31.24
CA LYS A 273 -6.08 -7.63 31.25
C LYS A 273 -6.15 -6.17 31.72
N CYS A 274 -5.17 -5.73 32.50
CA CYS A 274 -5.10 -4.38 33.03
C CYS A 274 -3.63 -3.94 33.13
N ARG A 275 -3.41 -2.63 33.24
CA ARG A 275 -2.09 -2.06 33.52
C ARG A 275 -1.64 -2.46 34.92
N GLU A 276 -0.33 -2.54 35.11
CA GLU A 276 0.30 -2.61 36.42
C GLU A 276 -0.28 -1.52 37.34
N GLU A 277 -0.68 -1.90 38.56
CA GLU A 277 -1.13 -0.94 39.56
C GLU A 277 0.06 -0.14 40.08
N ALA A 278 -0.13 1.18 40.20
CA ALA A 278 0.90 2.07 40.73
C ALA A 278 1.37 1.59 42.11
N GLY A 279 2.68 1.35 42.26
CA GLY A 279 3.31 0.95 43.51
C GLY A 279 3.52 -0.57 43.69
N LYS A 280 3.00 -1.42 42.79
CA LYS A 280 3.34 -2.84 42.76
C LYS A 280 4.79 -3.06 42.29
N PRO A 281 5.51 -4.06 42.84
CA PRO A 281 6.82 -4.46 42.33
C PRO A 281 6.71 -5.02 40.91
N ALA A 282 7.52 -4.50 39.99
CA ALA A 282 7.62 -4.92 38.59
C ALA A 282 9.11 -5.08 38.21
N PRO A 283 9.81 -6.07 38.80
CA PRO A 283 11.25 -6.24 38.61
C PRO A 283 11.64 -6.55 37.16
N GLU A 284 10.74 -7.07 36.33
CA GLU A 284 10.99 -7.37 34.92
C GLU A 284 11.47 -6.15 34.13
N TYR A 285 11.01 -4.94 34.51
CA TYR A 285 11.41 -3.69 33.89
C TYR A 285 12.90 -3.36 34.11
N SER A 286 13.55 -3.93 35.15
CA SER A 286 15.00 -3.75 35.34
C SER A 286 15.81 -4.38 34.21
N PHE A 287 15.33 -5.47 33.62
CA PHE A 287 16.02 -6.16 32.53
C PHE A 287 15.90 -5.42 31.19
N TRP A 288 14.98 -4.44 31.09
CA TRP A 288 14.67 -3.72 29.86
C TRP A 288 15.42 -2.37 29.78
N ARG A 289 15.92 -1.88 30.91
CA ARG A 289 16.74 -0.68 30.96
C ARG A 289 17.98 -0.85 30.07
N GLY A 290 18.21 0.11 29.18
CA GLY A 290 19.36 0.13 28.27
C GLY A 290 19.26 -0.80 27.06
N ARG A 291 18.19 -1.60 26.92
CA ARG A 291 17.98 -2.49 25.78
C ARG A 291 17.54 -1.69 24.55
N ARG A 292 17.87 -2.19 23.35
CA ARG A 292 17.57 -1.59 22.03
C ARG A 292 16.46 -2.32 21.29
N VAL A 293 16.35 -3.62 21.50
CA VAL A 293 15.33 -4.47 20.88
C VAL A 293 14.69 -5.31 21.98
N LEU A 294 13.37 -5.18 22.13
CA LEU A 294 12.57 -6.09 22.94
C LEU A 294 11.65 -6.88 22.02
N PHE A 295 11.66 -8.20 22.17
CA PHE A 295 10.80 -9.07 21.36
C PHE A 295 10.09 -10.14 22.17
N CYS A 296 8.93 -10.56 21.71
CA CYS A 296 8.24 -11.74 22.21
C CYS A 296 7.77 -12.63 21.06
N THR A 297 7.51 -13.89 21.36
CA THR A 297 7.14 -14.90 20.38
C THR A 297 5.86 -15.59 20.81
N GLU A 298 5.07 -16.07 19.83
CA GLU A 298 3.97 -17.02 20.04
C GLU A 298 2.86 -16.51 20.98
N PRO A 299 2.20 -15.37 20.66
CA PRO A 299 0.87 -15.13 21.22
C PRO A 299 -0.07 -16.26 20.81
N LYS A 300 -1.02 -16.61 21.67
CA LYS A 300 -2.11 -17.54 21.31
C LYS A 300 -3.06 -16.87 20.33
N ASP A 301 -3.77 -17.65 19.53
CA ASP A 301 -4.70 -17.13 18.53
C ASP A 301 -5.86 -16.31 19.14
N ASP A 302 -6.21 -16.57 20.41
CA ASP A 302 -7.22 -15.84 21.17
C ASP A 302 -6.68 -14.67 22.00
N ASP A 303 -5.36 -14.50 22.07
CA ASP A 303 -4.74 -13.41 22.83
C ASP A 303 -5.10 -12.04 22.23
N THR A 304 -5.38 -11.08 23.10
CA THR A 304 -5.65 -9.69 22.73
C THR A 304 -4.58 -8.78 23.30
N LEU A 305 -3.95 -7.97 22.44
CA LEU A 305 -2.99 -6.96 22.85
C LEU A 305 -3.69 -5.82 23.59
N HIS A 306 -3.21 -5.49 24.78
CA HIS A 306 -3.75 -4.41 25.58
C HIS A 306 -3.25 -3.06 25.06
N SER A 307 -4.12 -2.31 24.36
CA SER A 307 -3.81 -1.01 23.75
C SER A 307 -3.13 -0.02 24.71
N GLY A 308 -3.58 0.02 25.96
CA GLY A 308 -2.99 0.87 26.99
C GLY A 308 -1.52 0.55 27.28
N ILE A 309 -1.17 -0.72 27.50
CA ILE A 309 0.20 -1.16 27.81
C ILE A 309 1.09 -0.95 26.58
N MET A 310 0.59 -1.28 25.38
CA MET A 310 1.33 -1.02 24.13
C MET A 310 1.70 0.46 24.01
N LYS A 311 0.76 1.37 24.28
CA LYS A 311 1.00 2.82 24.22
C LYS A 311 2.03 3.27 25.26
N ASP A 312 1.97 2.76 26.49
CA ASP A 312 2.90 3.13 27.56
C ASP A 312 4.33 2.67 27.21
N LEU A 313 4.49 1.44 26.72
CA LEU A 313 5.80 0.88 26.37
C LEU A 313 6.40 1.48 25.09
N THR A 314 5.56 1.96 24.16
CA THR A 314 6.02 2.55 22.89
C THR A 314 6.13 4.07 22.93
N GLY A 315 5.41 4.76 23.83
CA GLY A 315 5.31 6.22 23.86
C GLY A 315 6.60 6.94 24.27
N GLY A 316 7.58 6.22 24.83
CA GLY A 316 8.86 6.81 25.24
C GLY A 316 8.77 7.70 26.47
N GLU A 317 7.67 7.61 27.23
CA GLU A 317 7.54 8.18 28.57
C GLU A 317 8.42 7.42 29.57
N GLN A 318 8.67 8.03 30.73
CA GLN A 318 9.43 7.36 31.79
C GLN A 318 8.64 6.20 32.36
N ILE A 319 9.26 5.02 32.45
CA ILE A 319 8.71 3.86 33.14
C ILE A 319 9.23 3.89 34.57
N LEU A 320 8.29 3.90 35.52
CA LEU A 320 8.57 3.80 36.95
C LEU A 320 8.31 2.37 37.42
N TYR A 321 9.20 1.83 38.23
CA TYR A 321 9.07 0.48 38.75
C TYR A 321 9.75 0.30 40.10
N ARG A 322 9.35 -0.75 40.82
CA ARG A 322 9.97 -1.16 42.08
C ARG A 322 10.48 -2.58 41.98
N LEU A 323 11.62 -2.85 42.63
CA LEU A 323 12.11 -4.21 42.79
C LEU A 323 11.37 -4.93 43.94
N LEU A 324 11.35 -6.25 43.89
CA LEU A 324 10.88 -7.08 45.01
C LEU A 324 11.68 -6.75 46.27
N PHE A 325 10.98 -6.59 47.39
CA PHE A 325 11.57 -6.24 48.70
C PHE A 325 12.34 -4.91 48.73
N SER A 326 12.09 -3.99 47.80
CA SER A 326 12.66 -2.64 47.78
C SER A 326 11.59 -1.56 47.91
N ASN A 327 11.90 -0.50 48.66
CA ASN A 327 11.09 0.72 48.72
C ASN A 327 11.55 1.78 47.71
N ASP A 328 12.67 1.53 47.02
CA ASP A 328 13.19 2.44 46.03
C ASP A 328 12.36 2.39 44.75
N VAL A 329 12.00 3.56 44.25
CA VAL A 329 11.36 3.71 42.94
C VAL A 329 12.46 3.94 41.92
N HIS A 330 12.60 3.02 40.99
CA HIS A 330 13.48 3.15 39.84
C HIS A 330 12.73 3.79 38.68
N VAL A 331 13.44 4.59 37.90
CA VAL A 331 12.92 5.22 36.70
C VAL A 331 13.89 5.02 35.55
N PHE A 332 13.37 4.72 34.37
CA PHE A 332 14.15 4.77 33.14
C PHE A 332 13.27 5.21 31.97
N ARG A 333 13.91 5.76 30.95
CA ARG A 333 13.24 6.04 29.68
C ARG A 333 13.45 4.85 28.73
N PRO A 334 12.41 4.33 28.06
CA PRO A 334 12.57 3.28 27.05
C PRO A 334 13.58 3.69 25.98
N GLN A 335 14.50 2.77 25.69
CA GLN A 335 15.49 2.91 24.61
C GLN A 335 15.38 1.78 23.58
N PHE A 336 14.29 1.01 23.68
CA PHE A 336 14.03 -0.16 22.87
C PHE A 336 12.89 0.07 21.89
N LYS A 337 12.82 -0.79 20.87
CA LYS A 337 11.60 -1.04 20.10
C LYS A 337 11.02 -2.39 20.39
N MET A 338 9.70 -2.43 20.28
CA MET A 338 8.89 -3.59 20.60
C MET A 338 8.57 -4.37 19.32
N HIS A 339 8.84 -5.67 19.36
CA HIS A 339 8.56 -6.59 18.28
C HIS A 339 7.79 -7.80 18.79
N ILE A 340 6.80 -8.26 18.04
CA ILE A 340 6.13 -9.54 18.30
C ILE A 340 6.24 -10.43 17.09
N MET A 341 6.50 -11.70 17.31
CA MET A 341 6.67 -12.70 16.26
C MET A 341 5.61 -13.76 16.39
N CYS A 342 4.89 -14.00 15.30
CA CYS A 342 3.73 -14.86 15.32
C CYS A 342 3.49 -15.50 13.94
N ASN A 343 2.71 -16.58 13.91
CA ASN A 343 2.18 -17.10 12.65
C ASN A 343 0.81 -16.45 12.40
N GLY A 344 -0.11 -16.54 13.36
CA GLY A 344 -1.33 -15.73 13.44
C GLY A 344 -1.10 -14.50 14.32
N PRO A 345 -1.33 -13.26 13.83
CA PRO A 345 -1.22 -12.07 14.67
C PRO A 345 -2.34 -12.03 15.72
N PRO A 346 -2.05 -11.60 16.96
CA PRO A 346 -3.05 -11.53 18.04
C PRO A 346 -4.13 -10.49 17.75
N LYS A 347 -5.24 -10.52 18.49
CA LYS A 347 -6.28 -9.50 18.38
C LYS A 347 -5.79 -8.16 18.93
N VAL A 348 -6.37 -7.06 18.44
CA VAL A 348 -6.09 -5.71 18.96
C VAL A 348 -7.34 -4.83 18.83
N ASP A 349 -7.38 -3.69 19.51
CA ASP A 349 -8.40 -2.67 19.28
C ASP A 349 -8.07 -1.89 17.98
N GLY A 350 -8.57 -2.38 16.84
CA GLY A 350 -8.34 -1.79 15.53
C GLY A 350 -9.02 -0.44 15.30
N SER A 351 -9.94 -0.05 16.17
CA SER A 351 -10.63 1.26 16.14
C SER A 351 -9.81 2.38 16.77
N ASP A 352 -8.84 2.04 17.64
CA ASP A 352 -8.04 3.00 18.40
C ASP A 352 -6.94 3.63 17.52
N GLU A 353 -7.09 4.89 17.13
CA GLU A 353 -6.10 5.62 16.30
C GLU A 353 -4.69 5.65 16.91
N GLY A 354 -4.61 5.66 18.25
CA GLY A 354 -3.33 5.59 18.94
C GLY A 354 -2.64 4.24 18.74
N VAL A 355 -3.39 3.16 18.57
CA VAL A 355 -2.86 1.84 18.16
C VAL A 355 -2.55 1.85 16.66
N ARG A 356 -3.49 2.30 15.82
CA ARG A 356 -3.36 2.26 14.35
C ARG A 356 -2.09 2.95 13.86
N ARG A 357 -1.73 4.11 14.44
CA ARG A 357 -0.51 4.84 14.05
C ARG A 357 0.80 4.12 14.43
N ARG A 358 0.78 3.25 15.44
CA ARG A 358 1.97 2.55 15.97
C ARG A 358 2.23 1.21 15.28
N ILE A 359 1.18 0.48 14.90
CA ILE A 359 1.31 -0.89 14.37
C ILE A 359 1.97 -0.89 12.99
N ARG A 360 2.92 -1.80 12.81
CA ARG A 360 3.60 -2.12 11.54
C ARG A 360 3.62 -3.64 11.37
N LYS A 361 2.68 -4.17 10.57
CA LYS A 361 2.61 -5.61 10.25
C LYS A 361 3.51 -5.94 9.06
N VAL A 362 4.52 -6.75 9.33
CA VAL A 362 5.54 -7.21 8.38
C VAL A 362 5.32 -8.69 8.09
N ASP A 363 5.01 -9.01 6.83
CA ASP A 363 4.71 -10.39 6.43
C ASP A 363 5.93 -11.05 5.79
N TYR A 364 6.31 -12.20 6.32
CA TYR A 364 7.45 -12.98 5.83
C TYR A 364 6.96 -13.98 4.79
N ILE A 365 7.28 -13.72 3.53
CA ILE A 365 6.89 -14.56 2.38
C ILE A 365 7.86 -15.72 2.14
N SER A 366 9.13 -15.55 2.50
CA SER A 366 10.17 -16.55 2.28
C SER A 366 9.93 -17.79 3.12
N ARG A 367 10.25 -18.97 2.58
CA ARG A 367 10.31 -20.23 3.34
C ARG A 367 11.67 -20.88 3.19
N PHE A 368 12.18 -21.44 4.28
CA PHE A 368 13.44 -22.18 4.28
C PHE A 368 13.12 -23.68 4.31
N VAL A 369 13.45 -24.38 3.22
CA VAL A 369 13.02 -25.74 2.93
C VAL A 369 14.21 -26.65 2.61
N ASP A 370 13.97 -27.95 2.54
CA ASP A 370 14.97 -28.90 2.04
C ASP A 370 15.32 -28.65 0.58
N THR A 371 16.54 -29.00 0.19
CA THR A 371 17.09 -28.76 -1.15
C THR A 371 16.16 -29.26 -2.26
N ALA A 372 15.46 -30.38 -2.05
CA ALA A 372 14.52 -30.95 -3.00
C ALA A 372 13.27 -30.08 -3.26
N MET A 373 12.92 -29.19 -2.33
CA MET A 373 11.72 -28.32 -2.40
C MET A 373 12.04 -26.88 -2.77
N VAL A 374 13.30 -26.55 -3.08
CA VAL A 374 13.75 -25.20 -3.42
C VAL A 374 13.02 -24.69 -4.66
N ASN A 375 12.44 -23.50 -4.55
CA ASN A 375 11.78 -22.81 -5.65
C ASN A 375 11.88 -21.31 -5.42
N LYS A 376 12.86 -20.67 -6.07
CA LYS A 376 13.15 -19.25 -5.90
C LYS A 376 12.00 -18.34 -6.38
N GLU A 377 11.21 -18.78 -7.35
CA GLU A 377 10.03 -18.04 -7.83
C GLU A 377 8.91 -18.02 -6.78
N LYS A 378 8.84 -19.03 -5.92
CA LYS A 378 7.92 -19.10 -4.77
C LYS A 378 8.53 -18.61 -3.46
N HIS A 379 9.71 -17.98 -3.49
CA HIS A 379 10.48 -17.59 -2.32
C HIS A 379 10.86 -18.76 -1.39
N PHE A 380 11.05 -19.96 -1.94
CA PHE A 380 11.50 -21.13 -1.20
C PHE A 380 13.01 -21.27 -1.37
N TYR A 381 13.75 -21.08 -0.28
CA TYR A 381 15.21 -21.09 -0.23
C TYR A 381 15.69 -22.32 0.53
N ALA A 382 16.89 -22.81 0.18
CA ALA A 382 17.50 -23.92 0.90
C ALA A 382 17.78 -23.48 2.35
N ARG A 383 17.43 -24.33 3.32
CA ARG A 383 17.84 -24.15 4.71
C ARG A 383 19.34 -24.45 4.87
N ASP A 384 20.01 -23.69 5.73
CA ASP A 384 21.38 -23.96 6.16
C ASP A 384 21.36 -24.44 7.62
N ALA A 385 21.64 -25.73 7.82
CA ALA A 385 21.64 -26.35 9.14
C ALA A 385 22.83 -25.94 10.02
N THR A 386 23.90 -25.45 9.40
CA THR A 386 25.18 -25.11 10.06
C THR A 386 25.32 -23.62 10.36
N PHE A 387 24.35 -22.80 9.92
CA PHE A 387 24.42 -21.35 10.04
C PHE A 387 24.55 -20.86 11.49
N PHE A 388 23.74 -21.40 12.42
CA PHE A 388 23.77 -20.97 13.83
C PHE A 388 25.02 -21.46 14.56
N GLU A 389 25.46 -22.69 14.29
CA GLU A 389 26.72 -23.20 14.83
C GLU A 389 27.90 -22.30 14.45
N ARG A 390 27.96 -21.86 13.17
CA ARG A 390 28.98 -20.88 12.74
C ARG A 390 28.80 -19.53 13.42
N LEU A 391 27.56 -19.02 13.53
CA LEU A 391 27.31 -17.72 14.15
C LEU A 391 27.66 -17.69 15.65
N GLU A 392 27.48 -18.80 16.36
CA GLU A 392 27.83 -18.95 17.78
C GLU A 392 29.33 -19.13 17.99
N SER A 393 29.99 -19.95 17.15
CA SER A 393 31.41 -20.25 17.29
C SER A 393 32.34 -19.17 16.74
N ASP A 394 31.93 -18.45 15.69
CA ASP A 394 32.77 -17.48 14.99
C ASP A 394 32.37 -16.03 15.32
N GLU A 395 33.24 -15.33 16.06
CA GLU A 395 33.08 -13.92 16.35
C GLU A 395 33.07 -13.05 15.09
N PHE A 396 33.84 -13.41 14.07
CA PHE A 396 33.91 -12.65 12.82
C PHE A 396 32.55 -12.64 12.11
N CYS A 397 31.79 -13.74 12.18
CA CYS A 397 30.43 -13.81 11.66
C CYS A 397 29.50 -12.82 12.36
N ARG A 398 29.54 -12.72 13.70
CA ARG A 398 28.74 -11.76 14.47
C ARG A 398 29.14 -10.31 14.16
N VAL A 399 30.44 -10.02 14.15
CA VAL A 399 30.96 -8.68 13.80
C VAL A 399 30.57 -8.28 12.38
N SER A 400 30.57 -9.22 11.43
CA SER A 400 30.13 -8.96 10.05
C SER A 400 28.66 -8.57 9.97
N ILE A 401 27.79 -9.23 10.74
CA ILE A 401 26.37 -8.86 10.81
C ILE A 401 26.19 -7.51 11.49
N PHE A 402 26.96 -7.23 12.54
CA PHE A 402 26.95 -5.92 13.20
C PHE A 402 27.39 -4.80 12.25
N HIS A 403 28.47 -5.01 11.50
CA HIS A 403 28.93 -4.08 10.45
C HIS A 403 27.86 -3.89 9.38
N TYR A 404 27.17 -4.95 8.97
CA TYR A 404 26.06 -4.84 8.02
C TYR A 404 24.91 -3.98 8.57
N LEU A 405 24.60 -4.05 9.87
CA LEU A 405 23.65 -3.12 10.50
C LEU A 405 24.18 -1.69 10.52
N LEU A 406 25.48 -1.48 10.79
CA LEU A 406 26.11 -0.15 10.77
C LEU A 406 26.09 0.48 9.37
N GLU A 407 26.29 -0.30 8.30
CA GLU A 407 26.20 0.18 6.92
C GLU A 407 24.80 0.72 6.57
N HIS A 408 23.76 0.18 7.21
CA HIS A 408 22.36 0.60 7.03
C HIS A 408 21.90 1.57 8.13
N PHE A 409 22.80 1.99 9.02
CA PHE A 409 22.49 2.92 10.09
C PHE A 409 22.44 4.35 9.55
N GLU A 410 21.26 4.96 9.69
CA GLU A 410 21.04 6.36 9.38
C GLU A 410 20.44 7.04 10.62
N LYS A 411 21.21 7.92 11.28
CA LYS A 411 20.77 8.59 12.53
C LYS A 411 19.43 9.31 12.36
N ASP A 412 19.28 10.01 11.24
CA ASP A 412 18.10 10.81 10.92
C ASP A 412 17.11 10.04 10.03
N TYR A 413 17.16 8.71 10.05
CA TYR A 413 16.21 7.86 9.33
C TYR A 413 14.78 8.16 9.75
N GLU A 414 13.99 8.65 8.80
CA GLU A 414 12.55 8.76 8.97
C GLU A 414 11.91 7.41 8.64
N PHE A 415 11.15 6.85 9.59
CA PHE A 415 10.48 5.56 9.40
C PHE A 415 9.31 5.68 8.43
N GLN A 416 9.61 5.80 7.14
CA GLN A 416 8.63 5.76 6.07
C GLN A 416 8.08 4.33 5.95
N MET A 417 6.76 4.19 6.11
CA MET A 417 6.09 2.90 6.06
C MET A 417 5.90 2.50 4.59
N PRO A 418 6.52 1.40 4.09
CA PRO A 418 6.33 0.96 2.72
C PRO A 418 4.89 0.54 2.47
N ASP A 419 4.38 0.67 1.24
CA ASP A 419 2.98 0.37 0.92
C ASP A 419 2.57 -1.06 1.23
N VAL A 420 3.48 -2.02 1.08
CA VAL A 420 3.20 -3.41 1.46
C VAL A 420 2.95 -3.55 2.96
N VAL A 421 3.75 -2.86 3.80
CA VAL A 421 3.55 -2.82 5.25
C VAL A 421 2.31 -2.02 5.60
N ALA A 422 2.05 -0.91 4.91
CA ALA A 422 0.85 -0.09 5.09
C ALA A 422 -0.42 -0.89 4.80
N LYS A 423 -0.45 -1.59 3.67
CA LYS A 423 -1.55 -2.48 3.27
C LYS A 423 -1.76 -3.60 4.28
N ASN A 424 -0.70 -4.32 4.65
CA ASN A 424 -0.79 -5.42 5.61
C ASN A 424 -1.27 -4.93 6.98
N SER A 425 -0.77 -3.79 7.45
CA SER A 425 -1.18 -3.18 8.72
C SER A 425 -2.64 -2.74 8.67
N ARG A 426 -3.07 -2.10 7.58
CA ARG A 426 -4.46 -1.67 7.38
C ARG A 426 -5.42 -2.85 7.38
N ILE A 427 -5.14 -3.89 6.59
CA ILE A 427 -5.99 -5.10 6.55
C ILE A 427 -6.13 -5.68 7.96
N TYR A 428 -5.02 -5.88 8.65
CA TYR A 428 -5.03 -6.42 10.02
C TYR A 428 -5.81 -5.53 11.01
N LEU A 429 -5.65 -4.21 10.94
CA LEU A 429 -6.37 -3.27 11.82
C LEU A 429 -7.86 -3.22 11.50
N ASP A 430 -8.23 -3.22 10.22
CA ASP A 430 -9.62 -3.19 9.78
C ASP A 430 -10.33 -4.52 10.14
N ASP A 431 -9.63 -5.67 10.01
CA ASP A 431 -10.09 -6.98 10.49
C ASP A 431 -10.23 -7.05 12.02
N ASN A 432 -9.59 -6.13 12.75
CA ASN A 432 -9.69 -5.98 14.19
C ASN A 432 -10.59 -4.80 14.61
N ASN A 433 -11.32 -4.20 13.67
CA ASN A 433 -12.29 -3.14 13.93
C ASN A 433 -13.70 -3.73 14.00
N SER A 434 -14.19 -3.95 15.22
CA SER A 434 -15.52 -4.50 15.48
C SER A 434 -16.66 -3.65 14.89
N VAL A 435 -16.51 -2.32 14.88
CA VAL A 435 -17.52 -1.41 14.33
C VAL A 435 -17.56 -1.54 12.80
N ASN A 436 -16.41 -1.63 12.12
CA ASN A 436 -16.38 -1.81 10.67
C ASN A 436 -17.05 -3.13 10.26
N LYS A 437 -16.78 -4.22 10.98
CA LYS A 437 -17.45 -5.51 10.72
C LYS A 437 -18.96 -5.41 10.90
N PHE A 438 -19.39 -4.80 12.01
CA PHE A 438 -20.81 -4.55 12.27
C PHE A 438 -21.46 -3.72 11.16
N VAL A 439 -20.81 -2.66 10.69
CA VAL A 439 -21.32 -1.82 9.60
C VAL A 439 -21.44 -2.62 8.30
N GLN A 440 -20.43 -3.40 7.95
CA GLN A 440 -20.42 -4.17 6.70
C GLN A 440 -21.49 -5.27 6.66
N GLU A 441 -21.81 -5.88 7.80
CA GLU A 441 -22.74 -6.99 7.88
C GLU A 441 -24.18 -6.56 8.19
N PHE A 442 -24.35 -5.58 9.09
CA PHE A 442 -25.66 -5.22 9.63
C PHE A 442 -26.19 -3.87 9.15
N ILE A 443 -25.43 -3.09 8.36
CA ILE A 443 -25.89 -1.79 7.85
C ILE A 443 -25.78 -1.77 6.34
N THR A 444 -26.88 -1.40 5.68
CA THR A 444 -26.91 -1.24 4.22
C THR A 444 -27.35 0.17 3.83
N ALA A 445 -26.86 0.64 2.68
CA ALA A 445 -27.23 1.92 2.11
C ALA A 445 -28.66 1.86 1.55
N ASP A 446 -29.51 2.76 2.00
CA ASP A 446 -30.89 2.92 1.55
C ASP A 446 -31.27 4.41 1.63
N LYS A 447 -31.31 5.07 0.47
CA LYS A 447 -31.48 6.53 0.33
C LYS A 447 -32.74 7.07 0.99
N GLU A 448 -33.79 6.27 1.10
CA GLU A 448 -35.07 6.68 1.69
C GLU A 448 -35.15 6.38 3.19
N SER A 449 -34.21 5.59 3.71
CA SER A 449 -34.18 5.17 5.10
C SER A 449 -33.24 6.01 5.97
N TYR A 450 -33.32 5.74 7.27
CA TYR A 450 -32.44 6.31 8.27
C TYR A 450 -32.07 5.27 9.33
N LEU A 451 -30.89 5.45 9.92
CA LEU A 451 -30.39 4.68 11.06
C LEU A 451 -30.27 5.63 12.24
N THR A 452 -30.90 5.31 13.38
CA THR A 452 -30.63 6.07 14.60
C THR A 452 -29.45 5.48 15.35
N LEU A 453 -28.69 6.34 16.06
CA LEU A 453 -27.63 5.87 16.94
C LEU A 453 -28.16 4.96 18.06
N ALA A 454 -29.43 5.12 18.46
CA ALA A 454 -30.04 4.26 19.46
C ALA A 454 -30.20 2.83 18.93
N ASP A 455 -30.76 2.67 17.73
CA ASP A 455 -30.95 1.37 17.08
C ASP A 455 -29.59 0.73 16.76
N ALA A 456 -28.63 1.51 16.25
CA ALA A 456 -27.28 1.04 16.01
C ALA A 456 -26.59 0.56 17.31
N LYS A 457 -26.78 1.26 18.43
CA LYS A 457 -26.25 0.82 19.74
C LYS A 457 -26.90 -0.46 20.23
N GLU A 458 -28.20 -0.62 20.02
CA GLU A 458 -28.91 -1.84 20.41
C GLU A 458 -28.45 -3.04 19.57
N ALA A 459 -28.46 -2.89 18.24
CA ALA A 459 -27.98 -3.92 17.32
C ALA A 459 -26.50 -4.26 17.57
N PHE A 460 -25.64 -3.26 17.76
CA PHE A 460 -24.23 -3.50 18.02
C PHE A 460 -24.01 -4.26 19.34
N ARG A 461 -24.75 -3.97 20.41
CA ARG A 461 -24.65 -4.72 21.69
C ARG A 461 -25.05 -6.19 21.57
N ARG A 462 -25.91 -6.52 20.62
CA ARG A 462 -26.36 -7.90 20.35
C ARG A 462 -25.47 -8.64 19.37
N CYS A 463 -24.59 -7.92 18.67
CA CYS A 463 -23.66 -8.49 17.71
C CYS A 463 -22.49 -9.20 18.42
N GLU A 464 -21.99 -10.30 17.84
CA GLU A 464 -20.81 -11.03 18.33
C GLU A 464 -19.53 -10.18 18.36
N TYR A 465 -19.48 -9.08 17.60
CA TYR A 465 -18.35 -8.15 17.57
C TYR A 465 -18.30 -7.19 18.77
N PHE A 466 -19.32 -7.18 19.63
CA PHE A 466 -19.34 -6.30 20.79
C PHE A 466 -18.30 -6.70 21.83
N ASN A 467 -17.32 -5.83 22.06
CA ASN A 467 -16.23 -6.05 23.00
C ASN A 467 -16.41 -5.31 24.35
N GLY A 468 -17.64 -4.87 24.66
CA GLY A 468 -17.96 -4.15 25.89
C GLY A 468 -17.77 -2.62 25.83
N LYS A 469 -17.21 -2.06 24.74
CA LYS A 469 -17.05 -0.61 24.55
C LYS A 469 -18.09 -0.07 23.56
N ILE A 470 -18.77 1.02 23.91
CA ILE A 470 -19.77 1.69 23.03
C ILE A 470 -19.64 3.22 22.99
N VAL A 471 -18.73 3.78 23.77
CA VAL A 471 -18.64 5.23 24.00
C VAL A 471 -18.25 5.98 22.73
N SER A 472 -17.39 5.39 21.89
CA SER A 472 -16.94 5.97 20.62
C SER A 472 -17.84 5.67 19.42
N LEU A 473 -18.86 4.82 19.58
CA LEU A 473 -19.62 4.25 18.45
C LEU A 473 -20.20 5.33 17.51
N LYS A 474 -20.60 6.49 18.04
CA LYS A 474 -21.10 7.61 17.22
C LYS A 474 -20.05 8.05 16.18
N GLY A 475 -18.84 8.35 16.65
CA GLY A 475 -17.75 8.81 15.78
C GLY A 475 -17.24 7.70 14.87
N ASP A 476 -17.23 6.46 15.36
CA ASP A 476 -16.81 5.31 14.56
C ASP A 476 -17.80 5.03 13.41
N LEU A 477 -19.11 5.18 13.65
CA LEU A 477 -20.14 5.11 12.61
C LEU A 477 -20.03 6.26 11.60
N GLU A 478 -19.75 7.50 12.04
CA GLU A 478 -19.55 8.63 11.12
C GLU A 478 -18.40 8.37 10.14
N LYS A 479 -17.29 7.80 10.64
CA LYS A 479 -16.15 7.40 9.82
C LYS A 479 -16.49 6.24 8.88
N ALA A 480 -17.12 5.19 9.40
CA ALA A 480 -17.41 3.98 8.64
C ALA A 480 -18.47 4.19 7.55
N LEU A 481 -19.50 4.98 7.83
CA LEU A 481 -20.57 5.31 6.88
C LEU A 481 -20.22 6.50 5.96
N GLY A 482 -19.14 7.22 6.26
CA GLY A 482 -18.75 8.44 5.53
C GLY A 482 -19.79 9.56 5.59
N THR A 483 -20.62 9.59 6.64
CA THR A 483 -21.74 10.53 6.81
C THR A 483 -21.80 11.04 8.24
N ALA A 484 -21.87 12.36 8.41
CA ALA A 484 -21.99 12.99 9.73
C ALA A 484 -23.34 12.67 10.40
N CYS A 485 -23.33 12.51 11.72
CA CYS A 485 -24.53 12.25 12.51
C CYS A 485 -25.34 13.54 12.67
N ILE A 486 -26.63 13.47 12.33
CA ILE A 486 -27.54 14.61 12.50
C ILE A 486 -28.10 14.58 13.92
N GLU A 487 -27.73 15.55 14.75
CA GLU A 487 -28.12 15.62 16.17
C GLU A 487 -29.63 15.55 16.40
N GLN A 488 -30.42 16.26 15.59
CA GLN A 488 -31.87 16.24 15.63
C GLN A 488 -32.47 16.36 14.24
N LYS A 489 -33.42 15.49 13.90
CA LYS A 489 -34.16 15.56 12.64
C LYS A 489 -35.63 15.16 12.85
N LYS A 490 -36.54 15.87 12.21
CA LYS A 490 -37.97 15.52 12.21
C LYS A 490 -38.26 14.64 10.98
N ILE A 491 -38.72 13.41 11.21
CA ILE A 491 -39.08 12.44 10.16
C ILE A 491 -40.47 11.90 10.50
N ASN A 492 -41.40 11.90 9.53
CA ASN A 492 -42.79 11.43 9.71
C ASN A 492 -43.48 11.99 10.97
N GLY A 493 -43.30 13.29 11.24
CA GLY A 493 -43.89 13.96 12.40
C GLY A 493 -43.17 13.75 13.74
N ARG A 494 -42.26 12.76 13.85
CA ARG A 494 -41.51 12.45 15.07
C ARG A 494 -40.15 13.15 15.08
N LYS A 495 -39.74 13.67 16.24
CA LYS A 495 -38.38 14.20 16.46
C LYS A 495 -37.45 13.06 16.85
N LEU A 496 -36.47 12.77 16.00
CA LEU A 496 -35.43 11.78 16.21
C LEU A 496 -34.12 12.47 16.59
N LYS A 497 -33.32 11.82 17.43
CA LYS A 497 -32.00 12.30 17.86
C LYS A 497 -30.91 11.40 17.28
N ASN A 498 -29.76 11.99 16.92
CA ASN A 498 -28.57 11.30 16.41
C ASN A 498 -28.90 10.32 15.25
N VAL A 499 -29.13 10.88 14.06
CA VAL A 499 -29.62 10.15 12.89
C VAL A 499 -28.60 10.16 11.75
N TYR A 500 -28.38 8.99 11.14
CA TYR A 500 -27.62 8.81 9.91
C TYR A 500 -28.60 8.59 8.77
N MET A 501 -28.61 9.48 7.77
CA MET A 501 -29.52 9.38 6.62
C MET A 501 -28.93 8.48 5.55
N GLY A 502 -29.79 7.76 4.81
CA GLY A 502 -29.34 6.94 3.69
C GLY A 502 -28.87 5.54 4.09
N PHE A 503 -29.20 5.10 5.31
CA PHE A 503 -28.78 3.81 5.86
C PHE A 503 -29.91 3.16 6.64
N ARG A 504 -29.91 1.83 6.72
CA ARG A 504 -30.80 1.05 7.60
C ARG A 504 -30.10 -0.19 8.13
N LEU A 505 -30.62 -0.75 9.22
CA LEU A 505 -30.20 -2.06 9.68
C LEU A 505 -30.71 -3.15 8.73
N VAL A 506 -29.85 -4.12 8.46
CA VAL A 506 -30.23 -5.39 7.84
C VAL A 506 -30.77 -6.28 8.96
N LEU A 507 -32.07 -6.55 8.94
CA LEU A 507 -32.67 -7.54 9.83
C LEU A 507 -32.24 -8.92 9.32
N CYS A 508 -31.29 -9.55 10.01
CA CYS A 508 -30.95 -10.95 9.73
C CYS A 508 -32.17 -11.79 10.08
N THR A 509 -32.74 -12.50 9.10
CA THR A 509 -33.92 -13.36 9.27
C THR A 509 -33.67 -14.56 10.20
N ASP A 510 -32.41 -14.79 10.61
CA ASP A 510 -32.00 -15.90 11.47
C ASP A 510 -31.60 -15.47 12.91
N CYS A 511 -31.76 -14.20 13.26
CA CYS A 511 -31.67 -13.76 14.66
C CYS A 511 -33.09 -13.60 15.22
N GLU A 512 -33.64 -14.66 15.81
CA GLU A 512 -34.86 -14.56 16.61
C GLU A 512 -34.69 -13.49 17.70
N PHE A 513 -35.64 -12.55 17.74
CA PHE A 513 -35.67 -11.34 18.57
C PHE A 513 -35.97 -11.60 20.04
#